data_AF-A0A962NS74-F1
#
_entry.id   AF-A0A962NS74-F1
#
_cell.length_a   1.000
_cell.length_b   1.000
_cell.length_c   1.000
_cell.angle_alpha   90.00
_cell.angle_beta   90.00
_cell.angle_gamma   90.00
#
_symmetry.space_group_name_H-M   'P 1'
#
loop_
_entity.id
_entity.type
_entity.pdbx_description
1 polymer ?
#
loop_
_entity_poly.entity_id
_entity_poly.type
_entity_poly.pdbx_seq_one_letter_code
_entity_poly.pdbx_strand_id
1 'polypeptide(L)'
;MSYRKLSPAEKLQEIWENIKAVPPVKLWGAGILILVVIYFAFFSGRGKEYHQHVEGELLLARMICEESQGWVLANRERLKIGKADLRTFKLRGETVALKHVKYPEILFLDTGVRGANADSPEVWQNFVCEVSDPRSHSTHFYYDYQKRRWIDKVRFRR
;
A
#
# COMPACT_ATOMS: atom_id res chain seq x y z
N MET A 1 6.21 54.63 27.29
CA MET A 1 6.53 53.81 26.11
C MET A 1 5.26 53.13 25.64
N SER A 2 4.67 53.60 24.53
CA SER A 2 3.45 53.03 23.96
C SER A 2 3.84 51.93 22.98
N TYR A 3 3.53 50.67 23.31
CA TYR A 3 3.70 49.54 22.38
C TYR A 3 2.56 49.59 21.36
N ARG A 4 2.85 50.13 20.18
CA ARG A 4 1.91 50.13 19.05
C ARG A 4 1.69 48.68 18.64
N LYS A 5 0.47 48.16 18.79
CA LYS A 5 0.12 46.82 18.28
C LYS A 5 0.10 46.90 16.76
N LEU A 6 1.11 46.34 16.10
CA LEU A 6 1.12 46.22 14.64
C LEU A 6 -0.05 45.34 14.19
N SER A 7 -0.77 45.82 13.18
CA SER A 7 -1.82 45.08 12.50
C SER A 7 -1.23 43.86 11.76
N PRO A 8 -2.04 42.82 11.45
CA PRO A 8 -1.54 41.62 10.76
C PRO A 8 -0.86 41.93 9.41
N ALA A 9 -1.31 42.97 8.71
CA ALA A 9 -0.75 43.38 7.42
C ALA A 9 0.66 44.00 7.57
N GLU A 10 0.87 44.81 8.61
CA GLU A 10 2.18 45.44 8.87
C GLU A 10 3.21 44.40 9.29
N LYS A 11 2.81 43.36 10.04
CA LYS A 11 3.69 42.23 10.39
C LYS A 11 4.15 41.45 9.16
N LEU A 12 3.26 41.23 8.20
CA LEU A 12 3.61 40.54 6.95
C LEU A 12 4.56 41.38 6.08
N GLN A 13 4.38 42.70 6.04
CA GLN A 13 5.30 43.60 5.35
C GLN A 13 6.68 43.62 6.01
N GLU A 14 6.75 43.68 7.34
CA GLU A 14 8.01 43.63 8.08
C GLU A 14 8.76 42.32 7.83
N ILE A 15 8.05 41.18 7.80
CA ILE A 15 8.63 39.89 7.44
C ILE A 15 9.14 39.90 5.99
N TRP A 16 8.38 40.48 5.06
CA TRP A 16 8.72 40.49 3.64
C TRP A 16 9.96 41.34 3.34
N GLU A 17 10.08 42.50 3.98
CA GLU A 17 11.26 43.37 3.87
C GLU A 17 12.49 42.75 4.53
N ASN A 18 12.32 42.05 5.66
CA ASN A 18 13.41 41.30 6.29
C ASN A 18 13.89 40.12 5.42
N ILE A 19 13.00 39.45 4.69
CA ILE A 19 13.37 38.38 3.75
C ILE A 19 14.16 38.92 2.56
N LYS A 20 13.76 40.06 1.98
CA LYS A 20 14.52 40.75 0.92
C LYS A 20 15.93 41.17 1.34
N ALA A 21 16.10 41.55 2.60
CA ALA A 21 17.38 42.02 3.14
C ALA A 21 18.41 40.88 3.33
N VAL A 22 17.97 39.61 3.28
CA VAL A 22 18.87 38.45 3.37
C VAL A 22 19.50 38.21 2.00
N PRO A 23 20.85 38.08 1.91
CA PRO A 23 21.50 37.81 0.64
C PRO A 23 20.98 36.50 0.04
N PRO A 24 20.68 36.45 -1.26
CA PRO A 24 19.96 35.35 -1.90
C PRO A 24 20.60 33.98 -1.62
N VAL A 25 21.93 33.91 -1.53
CA VAL A 25 22.68 32.67 -1.22
C VAL A 25 22.28 32.05 0.13
N LYS A 26 21.97 32.87 1.16
CA LYS A 26 21.56 32.36 2.48
C LYS A 26 20.10 31.86 2.48
N LEU A 27 19.23 32.46 1.67
CA LEU A 27 17.86 31.97 1.46
C LEU A 27 17.86 30.63 0.72
N TRP A 28 18.70 30.48 -0.31
CA TRP A 28 18.89 29.22 -1.01
C TRP A 28 19.45 28.12 -0.08
N GLY A 29 20.44 28.45 0.76
CA GLY A 29 20.99 27.52 1.74
C GLY A 29 19.96 27.02 2.76
N ALA A 30 19.10 27.92 3.28
CA ALA A 30 18.02 27.54 4.19
C ALA A 30 16.96 26.66 3.50
N GLY A 31 16.61 26.95 2.24
CA GLY A 31 15.69 26.14 1.45
C GLY A 31 16.22 24.73 1.19
N ILE A 32 17.50 24.59 0.84
CA ILE A 32 18.16 23.29 0.65
C ILE A 32 18.19 22.51 1.96
N LEU A 33 18.50 23.15 3.10
CA LEU A 33 18.51 22.49 4.40
C LEU A 33 17.13 21.92 4.75
N ILE A 34 16.07 22.70 4.54
CA ILE A 34 14.68 22.25 4.77
C ILE A 34 14.34 21.06 3.84
N LEU A 35 14.72 21.14 2.56
CA LEU A 35 14.53 20.03 1.63
C LEU A 35 15.29 18.78 2.04
N VAL A 36 16.52 18.90 2.55
CA VAL A 36 17.31 17.78 3.05
C VAL A 36 16.65 17.15 4.29
N VAL A 37 16.16 17.97 5.23
CA VAL A 37 15.46 17.47 6.42
C VAL A 37 14.15 16.76 6.06
N ILE A 38 13.36 17.33 5.14
CA ILE A 38 12.15 16.68 4.62
C ILE A 38 12.51 15.38 3.89
N TYR A 39 13.52 15.40 3.03
CA TYR A 39 13.98 14.20 2.34
C TYR A 39 14.39 13.11 3.34
N PHE A 40 15.15 13.46 4.37
CA PHE A 40 15.53 12.49 5.41
C PHE A 40 14.31 12.00 6.18
N ALA A 41 13.41 12.88 6.63
CA ALA A 41 12.23 12.49 7.39
C ALA A 41 11.29 11.54 6.62
N PHE A 42 11.12 11.75 5.31
CA PHE A 42 10.21 10.96 4.48
C PHE A 42 10.88 9.75 3.78
N PHE A 43 12.18 9.81 3.47
CA PHE A 43 12.89 8.73 2.74
C PHE A 43 13.82 7.89 3.61
N SER A 44 14.38 8.40 4.72
CA SER A 44 15.30 7.62 5.58
C SER A 44 14.59 6.67 6.55
N GLY A 45 13.28 6.83 6.75
CA GLY A 45 12.48 6.02 7.69
C GLY A 45 12.32 4.55 7.31
N ARG A 46 12.70 4.14 6.08
CA ARG A 46 12.74 2.73 5.67
C ARG A 46 14.13 2.15 5.97
N GLY A 47 14.47 2.07 7.25
CA GLY A 47 15.74 1.48 7.71
C GLY A 47 15.83 -0.02 7.38
N LYS A 48 17.04 -0.60 7.48
CA LYS A 48 17.29 -2.05 7.22
C LYS A 48 16.35 -2.96 8.02
N GLU A 49 16.02 -2.56 9.24
CA GLU A 49 15.07 -3.27 10.12
C GLU A 49 13.65 -3.30 9.55
N TYR A 50 13.14 -2.17 9.04
CA TYR A 50 11.86 -2.12 8.33
C TYR A 50 11.85 -3.06 7.12
N HIS A 51 12.94 -3.08 6.35
CA HIS A 51 13.06 -3.97 5.19
C HIS A 51 13.00 -5.45 5.57
N GLN A 52 13.65 -5.84 6.68
CA GLN A 52 13.61 -7.21 7.22
C GLN A 52 12.22 -7.59 7.72
N HIS A 53 11.53 -6.69 8.44
CA HIS A 53 10.16 -6.93 8.89
C HIS A 53 9.18 -7.07 7.72
N VAL A 54 9.27 -6.19 6.73
CA VAL A 54 8.44 -6.28 5.52
C VAL A 54 8.70 -7.58 4.76
N GLU A 55 9.95 -8.02 4.66
CA GLU A 55 10.29 -9.28 3.98
C GLU A 55 9.69 -10.50 4.70
N GLY A 56 9.77 -10.54 6.03
CA GLY A 56 9.11 -11.57 6.83
C GLY A 56 7.59 -11.56 6.68
N GLU A 57 6.97 -10.38 6.71
CA GLU A 57 5.52 -10.22 6.50
C GLU A 57 5.09 -10.57 5.07
N LEU A 58 5.91 -10.30 4.06
CA LEU A 58 5.64 -10.70 2.68
C LEU A 58 5.65 -12.22 2.54
N LEU A 59 6.58 -12.92 3.19
CA LEU A 59 6.57 -14.39 3.21
C LEU A 59 5.31 -14.94 3.88
N LEU A 60 4.88 -14.34 4.99
CA LEU A 60 3.62 -14.70 5.64
C LEU A 60 2.40 -14.45 4.74
N ALA A 61 2.35 -13.30 4.08
CA ALA A 61 1.30 -12.97 3.11
C ALA A 61 1.27 -13.97 1.95
N ARG A 62 2.43 -14.42 1.46
CA ARG A 62 2.54 -15.47 0.43
C ARG A 62 2.01 -16.81 0.92
N MET A 63 2.39 -17.23 2.14
CA MET A 63 1.88 -18.46 2.74
C MET A 63 0.36 -18.40 2.96
N ILE A 64 -0.19 -17.25 3.33
CA ILE A 64 -1.64 -17.04 3.41
C ILE A 64 -2.29 -17.29 2.04
N CYS A 65 -1.74 -16.75 0.95
CA CYS A 65 -2.25 -17.04 -0.39
C CYS A 65 -2.15 -18.54 -0.74
N GLU A 66 -1.06 -19.22 -0.41
CA GLU A 66 -0.88 -20.64 -0.74
C GLU A 66 -1.83 -21.56 0.07
N GLU A 67 -1.98 -21.31 1.37
CA GLU A 67 -2.76 -22.17 2.27
C GLU A 67 -4.27 -21.83 2.29
N SER A 68 -4.66 -20.61 1.90
CA SER A 68 -6.07 -20.18 1.98
C SER A 68 -6.97 -20.76 0.89
N GLN A 69 -6.45 -21.50 -0.09
CA GLN A 69 -7.23 -22.06 -1.20
C GLN A 69 -8.51 -22.77 -0.72
N GLY A 70 -8.38 -23.70 0.24
CA GLY A 70 -9.54 -24.44 0.75
C GLY A 70 -10.56 -23.55 1.47
N TRP A 71 -10.08 -22.54 2.19
CA TRP A 71 -10.95 -21.60 2.90
C TRP A 71 -11.69 -20.66 1.95
N VAL A 72 -11.01 -20.17 0.91
CA VAL A 72 -11.59 -19.34 -0.16
C VAL A 72 -12.70 -20.10 -0.88
N LEU A 73 -12.46 -21.38 -1.18
CA LEU A 73 -13.46 -22.26 -1.77
C LEU A 73 -14.67 -22.48 -0.86
N ALA A 74 -14.44 -22.62 0.46
CA ALA A 74 -15.52 -22.84 1.43
C ALA A 74 -16.35 -21.60 1.76
N ASN A 75 -15.78 -20.39 1.67
CA ASN A 75 -16.45 -19.12 2.05
C ASN A 75 -16.91 -18.30 0.84
N ARG A 76 -16.98 -18.93 -0.32
CA ARG A 76 -17.19 -18.29 -1.61
C ARG A 76 -18.36 -17.31 -1.67
N GLU A 77 -19.52 -17.68 -1.16
CA GLU A 77 -20.73 -16.83 -1.19
C GLU A 77 -20.54 -15.50 -0.46
N ARG A 78 -19.59 -15.46 0.50
CA ARG A 78 -19.23 -14.26 1.27
C ARG A 78 -18.22 -13.39 0.54
N LEU A 79 -17.45 -13.97 -0.39
CA LEU A 79 -16.48 -13.26 -1.22
C LEU A 79 -17.23 -12.62 -2.40
N LYS A 80 -17.95 -11.51 -2.14
CA LYS A 80 -18.65 -10.77 -3.20
C LYS A 80 -17.67 -10.28 -4.28
N ILE A 81 -18.15 -10.25 -5.54
CA ILE A 81 -17.45 -9.74 -6.73
C ILE A 81 -16.83 -8.38 -6.41
N GLY A 82 -15.50 -8.31 -6.41
CA GLY A 82 -14.75 -7.12 -6.03
C GLY A 82 -13.41 -7.47 -5.41
N LYS A 83 -13.30 -7.33 -4.09
CA LYS A 83 -12.09 -7.57 -3.30
C LYS A 83 -12.49 -8.19 -1.97
N ALA A 84 -11.93 -9.33 -1.64
CA ALA A 84 -12.08 -9.94 -0.32
C ALA A 84 -10.71 -10.09 0.33
N ASP A 85 -10.53 -9.49 1.50
CA ASP A 85 -9.29 -9.56 2.25
C ASP A 85 -9.20 -10.88 3.03
N LEU A 86 -8.01 -11.48 3.02
CA LEU A 86 -7.74 -12.72 3.77
C LEU A 86 -7.43 -12.46 5.24
N ARG A 87 -7.88 -11.34 5.81
CA ARG A 87 -7.63 -10.98 7.21
C ARG A 87 -8.32 -11.92 8.21
N THR A 88 -9.44 -12.52 7.79
CA THR A 88 -10.20 -13.47 8.60
C THR A 88 -9.69 -14.92 8.47
N PHE A 89 -8.77 -15.18 7.53
CA PHE A 89 -8.14 -16.48 7.39
C PHE A 89 -7.16 -16.74 8.54
N LYS A 90 -7.17 -17.98 9.05
CA LYS A 90 -6.26 -18.44 10.10
C LYS A 90 -5.22 -19.38 9.50
N LEU A 91 -3.97 -18.95 9.47
CA LEU A 91 -2.86 -19.78 9.04
C LEU A 91 -2.57 -20.78 10.17
N ARG A 92 -2.74 -22.08 9.91
CA ARG A 92 -2.53 -23.15 10.92
C ARG A 92 -3.32 -22.97 12.22
N GLY A 93 -4.51 -22.37 12.13
CA GLY A 93 -5.38 -22.12 13.29
C GLY A 93 -5.09 -20.82 14.05
N GLU A 94 -4.05 -20.07 13.66
CA GLU A 94 -3.69 -18.79 14.27
C GLU A 94 -4.02 -17.61 13.37
N THR A 95 -4.42 -16.49 13.97
CA THR A 95 -4.62 -15.23 13.24
C THR A 95 -3.27 -14.56 13.06
N VAL A 96 -2.78 -14.47 11.83
CA VAL A 96 -1.53 -13.78 11.50
C VAL A 96 -1.79 -12.28 11.45
N ALA A 97 -1.05 -11.51 12.25
CA ALA A 97 -1.10 -10.05 12.24
C ALA A 97 -0.01 -9.48 11.30
N LEU A 98 -0.42 -8.83 10.22
CA LEU A 98 0.48 -8.09 9.33
C LEU A 98 0.44 -6.61 9.70
N LYS A 99 1.58 -5.98 9.97
CA LYS A 99 1.66 -4.57 10.42
C LYS A 99 1.99 -3.60 9.30
N HIS A 100 2.87 -4.01 8.38
CA HIS A 100 3.43 -3.18 7.33
C HIS A 100 2.92 -3.60 5.95
N VAL A 101 2.71 -4.90 5.75
CA VAL A 101 2.18 -5.48 4.51
C VAL A 101 0.66 -5.54 4.60
N LYS A 102 -0.03 -5.12 3.53
CA LYS A 102 -1.48 -5.28 3.44
C LYS A 102 -1.85 -6.75 3.42
N TYR A 103 -2.99 -7.11 4.02
CA TYR A 103 -3.51 -8.46 3.90
C TYR A 103 -3.71 -8.83 2.43
N PRO A 104 -3.42 -10.07 2.05
CA PRO A 104 -3.63 -10.50 0.67
C PRO A 104 -5.10 -10.39 0.30
N GLU A 105 -5.35 -9.96 -0.93
CA GLU A 105 -6.70 -9.77 -1.46
C GLU A 105 -6.99 -10.82 -2.53
N ILE A 106 -8.20 -11.37 -2.52
CA ILE A 106 -8.68 -12.22 -3.61
C ILE A 106 -9.21 -11.32 -4.72
N LEU A 107 -8.64 -11.47 -5.91
CA LEU A 107 -9.10 -10.82 -7.13
C LEU A 107 -9.82 -11.83 -8.02
N PHE A 108 -10.96 -11.39 -8.50
CA PHE A 108 -11.77 -12.09 -9.47
C PHE A 108 -11.44 -11.53 -10.85
N LEU A 109 -10.80 -12.33 -11.71
CA LEU A 109 -10.57 -11.93 -13.09
C LEU A 109 -11.92 -12.02 -13.80
N ASP A 110 -12.50 -10.86 -14.07
CA ASP A 110 -13.78 -10.71 -14.76
C ASP A 110 -13.64 -11.25 -16.18
N THR A 111 -13.78 -12.56 -16.38
CA THR A 111 -14.29 -13.06 -17.65
C THR A 111 -15.73 -12.59 -17.66
N GLY A 112 -16.03 -11.51 -18.40
CA GLY A 112 -17.30 -10.76 -18.42
C GLY A 112 -18.57 -11.59 -18.64
N VAL A 113 -18.87 -12.50 -17.73
CA VAL A 113 -20.06 -13.31 -17.68
C VAL A 113 -20.87 -12.77 -16.52
N ARG A 114 -21.51 -11.63 -16.80
CA ARG A 114 -22.76 -11.26 -16.13
C ARG A 114 -23.70 -12.46 -16.28
N GLY A 115 -23.83 -13.28 -15.24
CA GLY A 115 -24.90 -14.26 -15.12
C GLY A 115 -24.56 -15.74 -15.31
N ALA A 116 -23.30 -16.17 -15.25
CA ALA A 116 -23.04 -17.60 -15.09
C ALA A 116 -23.21 -17.97 -13.62
N ASN A 117 -24.15 -18.87 -13.35
CA ASN A 117 -24.35 -19.53 -12.07
C ASN A 117 -23.04 -19.71 -11.32
N ALA A 118 -23.06 -19.38 -10.02
CA ALA A 118 -21.93 -19.66 -9.15
C ALA A 118 -21.43 -21.10 -9.37
N ASP A 119 -22.28 -22.07 -9.65
CA ASP A 119 -21.86 -23.46 -9.79
C ASP A 119 -21.13 -23.83 -11.11
N SER A 120 -20.93 -22.90 -12.05
CA SER A 120 -20.24 -23.18 -13.33
C SER A 120 -18.73 -23.42 -13.16
N PRO A 121 -18.17 -24.60 -13.55
CA PRO A 121 -16.74 -24.99 -13.55
C PRO A 121 -15.77 -23.99 -14.23
N GLU A 122 -16.29 -23.02 -14.97
CA GLU A 122 -15.53 -22.05 -15.76
C GLU A 122 -15.28 -20.74 -14.98
N VAL A 123 -16.17 -20.37 -14.05
CA VAL A 123 -15.95 -19.23 -13.14
C VAL A 123 -14.79 -19.50 -12.17
N TRP A 124 -14.50 -20.78 -11.90
CA TRP A 124 -13.45 -21.22 -10.97
C TRP A 124 -12.02 -21.08 -11.50
N GLN A 125 -11.86 -20.74 -12.78
CA GLN A 125 -10.56 -20.72 -13.46
C GLN A 125 -9.85 -19.37 -13.36
N ASN A 126 -10.40 -18.42 -12.59
CA ASN A 126 -10.07 -17.00 -12.70
C ASN A 126 -9.90 -16.28 -11.34
N PHE A 127 -9.46 -16.99 -10.29
CA PHE A 127 -9.11 -16.34 -9.01
C PHE A 127 -7.60 -16.22 -8.86
N VAL A 128 -7.16 -15.04 -8.45
CA VAL A 128 -5.76 -14.82 -8.05
C VAL A 128 -5.71 -14.17 -6.68
N CYS A 129 -4.74 -14.55 -5.87
CA CYS A 129 -4.43 -13.85 -4.62
C CYS A 129 -3.39 -12.78 -4.91
N GLU A 130 -3.65 -11.53 -4.54
CA GLU A 130 -2.75 -10.40 -4.71
C GLU A 130 -2.01 -10.10 -3.39
N VAL A 131 -0.69 -9.94 -3.47
CA VAL A 131 0.17 -9.42 -2.40
C VAL A 131 0.87 -8.17 -2.91
N SER A 132 0.70 -7.04 -2.22
CA SER A 132 1.37 -5.77 -2.55
C SER A 132 2.62 -5.55 -1.68
N ASP A 133 3.75 -5.21 -2.30
CA ASP A 133 4.97 -4.83 -1.57
C ASP A 133 4.93 -3.35 -1.16
N PRO A 134 4.88 -3.00 0.14
CA PRO A 134 4.83 -1.60 0.56
C PRO A 134 6.14 -0.84 0.29
N ARG A 135 7.23 -1.52 -0.08
CA ARG A 135 8.52 -0.90 -0.44
C ARG A 135 8.48 -0.30 -1.84
N SER A 136 7.61 -0.81 -2.72
CA SER A 136 7.49 -0.40 -4.12
C SER A 136 6.02 -0.23 -4.51
N HIS A 137 5.63 0.98 -4.90
CA HIS A 137 4.24 1.31 -5.23
C HIS A 137 3.66 0.56 -6.44
N SER A 138 4.47 -0.17 -7.20
CA SER A 138 4.07 -0.90 -8.41
C SER A 138 4.34 -2.40 -8.35
N THR A 139 4.86 -2.90 -7.23
CA THR A 139 5.22 -4.32 -7.11
C THR A 139 4.08 -5.10 -6.46
N HIS A 140 3.36 -5.81 -7.31
CA HIS A 140 2.28 -6.71 -6.93
C HIS A 140 2.66 -8.13 -7.33
N PHE A 141 2.48 -9.08 -6.43
CA PHE A 141 2.65 -10.50 -6.67
C PHE A 141 1.30 -11.16 -6.72
N TYR A 142 1.11 -12.06 -7.69
CA TYR A 142 -0.16 -12.74 -7.86
C TYR A 142 0.03 -14.24 -7.75
N TYR A 143 -0.80 -14.90 -6.96
CA TYR A 143 -0.84 -16.36 -6.86
C TYR A 143 -2.04 -16.89 -7.62
N ASP A 144 -1.79 -17.70 -8.65
CA ASP A 144 -2.81 -18.38 -9.43
C ASP A 144 -3.24 -19.65 -8.69
N TYR A 145 -4.44 -19.65 -8.11
CA TYR A 145 -4.98 -20.79 -7.37
C TYR A 145 -5.23 -22.02 -8.25
N GLN A 146 -5.49 -21.83 -9.54
CA GLN A 146 -5.71 -22.92 -10.48
C GLN A 146 -4.39 -23.64 -10.79
N LYS A 147 -3.35 -22.85 -11.09
CA LYS A 147 -2.03 -23.39 -11.46
C LYS A 147 -1.09 -23.61 -10.28
N ARG A 148 -1.52 -23.23 -9.07
CA ARG A 148 -0.75 -23.30 -7.81
C ARG A 148 0.64 -22.69 -7.94
N ARG A 149 0.72 -21.52 -8.59
CA ARG A 149 2.01 -20.86 -8.86
C ARG A 149 1.90 -19.35 -8.81
N TRP A 150 3.01 -18.72 -8.47
CA TRP A 150 3.18 -17.28 -8.57
C TRP A 150 3.29 -16.84 -10.04
N ILE A 151 2.66 -15.73 -10.38
CA ILE A 151 2.69 -15.10 -11.69
C ILE A 151 3.03 -13.61 -11.54
N ASP A 152 3.87 -13.11 -12.45
CA ASP A 152 4.41 -11.75 -12.35
C ASP A 152 3.41 -10.67 -12.79
N LYS A 153 2.44 -11.04 -13.63
CA LYS A 153 1.45 -10.12 -14.19
C LYS A 153 0.12 -10.81 -14.38
N VAL A 154 -0.92 -10.11 -13.98
CA VAL A 154 -2.30 -10.45 -14.27
C VAL A 154 -2.82 -9.46 -15.29
N ARG A 155 -3.30 -9.96 -16.44
CA ARG A 155 -3.94 -9.11 -17.45
C ARG A 155 -5.44 -9.07 -17.16
N PHE A 156 -5.90 -8.02 -16.49
CA PHE A 156 -7.33 -7.73 -16.42
C PHE A 156 -7.81 -7.38 -17.83
N ARG A 157 -8.68 -8.20 -18.43
CA ARG A 157 -9.45 -7.75 -19.60
C ARG A 157 -10.48 -6.76 -19.06
N ARG A 158 -10.38 -5.50 -19.48
CA ARG A 158 -11.44 -4.50 -19.28
C ARG A 158 -12.56 -4.72 -20.30
#